data_AF-A0A7S0IAM2-F1
#
_entry.id   AF-A0A7S0IAM2-F1
#
_cell.length_a   1.000
_cell.length_b   1.000
_cell.length_c   1.000
_cell.angle_alpha   90.00
_cell.angle_beta   90.00
_cell.angle_gamma   90.00
#
_symmetry.space_group_name_H-M   'P 1'
#
loop_
_entity.id
_entity.type
_entity.pdbx_description
1 polymer ?
#
loop_
_entity_poly.entity_id
_entity_poly.type
_entity_poly.pdbx_seq_one_letter_code
_entity_poly.pdbx_strand_id
1 'polypeptide(L)'
;DDDDDDDDDDAPNNPAGVTPETVAAALGLSNLRADVDGEPTGDVVRPVVAGRNSVGDTFAVYPDPAHVLAARPHPERIAALGGRGLVVTAPGGVATRQGGAPVDFTCRFFAPNLGIREDPVTGSAFCGLGPYWTDALGIERGKEAVGYQASARGGVVRV
;
A
#
# COMPACT_ATOMS: atom_id res chain seq x y z
N ASP A 1 -17.27 -22.95 -31.38
CA ASP A 1 -17.42 -23.31 -29.96
C ASP A 1 -16.04 -23.20 -29.35
N ASP A 2 -15.64 -21.93 -29.17
CA ASP A 2 -14.44 -21.54 -28.45
C ASP A 2 -14.86 -21.48 -26.99
N ASP A 3 -14.55 -22.54 -26.25
CA ASP A 3 -14.67 -22.52 -24.79
C ASP A 3 -13.39 -21.86 -24.25
N ASP A 4 -13.51 -20.56 -23.98
CA ASP A 4 -12.60 -19.79 -23.13
C ASP A 4 -12.67 -20.32 -21.69
N ASP A 5 -11.90 -21.37 -21.40
CA ASP A 5 -11.53 -21.74 -20.02
C ASP A 5 -10.39 -20.82 -19.55
N ASP A 6 -10.69 -19.52 -19.35
CA ASP A 6 -9.89 -18.63 -18.51
C ASP A 6 -10.30 -18.88 -17.04
N ASP A 7 -9.88 -20.03 -16.50
CA ASP A 7 -9.80 -20.23 -15.05
C ASP A 7 -8.68 -19.32 -14.52
N ASP A 8 -9.06 -18.09 -14.15
CA ASP A 8 -8.24 -17.15 -13.38
C ASP A 8 -7.82 -17.80 -12.06
N ASP A 9 -6.64 -18.41 -12.06
CA ASP A 9 -5.90 -18.86 -10.87
C ASP A 9 -5.43 -17.63 -10.08
N ASP A 10 -6.38 -16.98 -9.40
CA ASP A 10 -6.20 -15.74 -8.64
C ASP A 10 -5.54 -16.00 -7.26
N ALA A 11 -4.63 -16.98 -7.21
CA ALA A 11 -3.71 -17.11 -6.09
C ALA A 11 -2.81 -15.87 -6.06
N PRO A 12 -2.60 -15.20 -4.91
CA PRO A 12 -1.76 -14.02 -4.86
C PRO A 12 -0.36 -14.38 -5.35
N ASN A 13 0.00 -13.88 -6.53
CA ASN A 13 1.30 -14.07 -7.16
C ASN A 13 2.36 -13.25 -6.40
N ASN A 14 2.59 -13.62 -5.14
CA ASN A 14 3.61 -12.99 -4.33
C ASN A 14 4.97 -13.57 -4.75
N PRO A 15 5.89 -12.77 -5.27
CA PRO A 15 7.17 -13.29 -5.74
C PRO A 15 7.96 -13.89 -4.58
N ALA A 16 8.72 -14.94 -4.88
CA ALA A 16 9.66 -15.51 -3.93
C ALA A 16 10.57 -14.42 -3.34
N GLY A 17 10.55 -14.29 -2.01
CA GLY A 17 11.37 -13.32 -1.27
C GLY A 17 10.67 -12.03 -0.87
N VAL A 18 9.43 -11.77 -1.29
CA VAL A 18 8.64 -10.64 -0.77
C VAL A 18 7.88 -11.09 0.48
N THR A 19 8.46 -10.84 1.64
CA THR A 19 7.86 -11.16 2.95
C THR A 19 7.50 -9.90 3.74
N PRO A 20 6.61 -9.98 4.75
CA PRO A 20 6.33 -8.88 5.66
C PRO A 20 7.60 -8.22 6.23
N GLU A 21 8.62 -9.00 6.55
CA GLU A 21 9.90 -8.52 7.07
C GLU A 21 10.68 -7.71 6.03
N THR A 22 10.77 -8.22 4.80
CA THR A 22 11.47 -7.51 3.72
C THR A 22 10.77 -6.19 3.36
N VAL A 23 9.44 -6.17 3.40
CA VAL A 23 8.64 -4.97 3.17
C VAL A 23 8.79 -3.97 4.31
N ALA A 24 8.69 -4.40 5.57
CA ALA A 24 8.89 -3.53 6.72
C ALA A 24 10.30 -2.90 6.72
N ALA A 25 11.33 -3.68 6.38
CA ALA A 25 12.70 -3.20 6.22
C ALA A 25 12.85 -2.21 5.04
N ALA A 26 12.16 -2.46 3.92
CA ALA A 26 12.17 -1.56 2.76
C ALA A 26 11.49 -0.21 3.06
N LEU A 27 10.56 -0.17 4.01
CA LEU A 27 9.82 1.03 4.41
C LEU A 27 10.42 1.73 5.64
N GLY A 28 11.53 1.23 6.20
CA GLY A 28 12.10 1.77 7.44
C GLY A 28 11.14 1.65 8.64
N LEU A 29 10.16 0.75 8.55
CA LEU A 29 9.16 0.47 9.59
C LEU A 29 9.58 -0.72 10.47
N SER A 30 10.78 -1.25 10.25
CA SER A 30 11.36 -2.32 11.05
C SER A 30 11.68 -1.91 12.49
N ASN A 31 11.67 -0.61 12.84
CA ASN A 31 12.06 -0.09 14.17
C ASN A 31 11.30 1.21 14.56
N LEU A 32 9.97 1.22 14.64
CA LEU A 32 9.25 2.42 15.12
C LEU A 32 8.35 2.12 16.30
N ARG A 33 8.70 2.69 17.47
CA ARG A 33 8.05 3.93 17.92
C ARG A 33 9.05 4.91 18.51
N ALA A 34 8.71 6.19 18.39
CA ALA A 34 9.31 7.27 19.16
C ALA A 34 8.53 7.38 20.47
N ASP A 35 9.20 7.09 21.57
CA ASP A 35 8.78 7.54 22.89
C ASP A 35 9.54 8.82 23.21
N VAL A 36 8.96 9.66 24.08
CA VAL A 36 9.47 10.98 24.49
C VAL A 36 10.90 10.96 25.08
N ASP A 37 11.43 9.78 25.39
CA ASP A 37 12.70 9.57 26.09
C ASP A 37 13.77 8.80 25.27
N GLY A 38 13.51 8.46 24.01
CA GLY A 38 14.54 7.92 23.10
C GLY A 38 15.00 6.48 23.35
N GLU A 39 14.28 5.69 24.14
CA GLU A 39 14.53 4.24 24.31
C GLU A 39 13.75 3.40 23.28
N PRO A 40 14.33 2.30 22.74
CA PRO A 40 13.68 1.46 21.74
C PRO A 40 12.62 0.55 22.39
N THR A 41 11.39 1.04 22.47
CA THR A 41 10.20 0.30 22.91
C THR A 41 9.18 0.30 21.78
N GLY A 42 9.17 -0.73 20.95
CA GLY A 42 8.14 -0.87 19.93
C GLY A 42 8.25 -2.17 19.15
N ASP A 43 7.19 -2.96 19.19
CA ASP A 43 7.05 -4.13 18.34
C ASP A 43 7.17 -3.74 16.87
N VAL A 44 7.92 -4.54 16.10
CA VAL A 44 8.02 -4.39 14.65
C VAL A 44 6.64 -4.53 14.04
N VAL A 45 6.05 -3.44 13.54
CA VAL A 45 4.76 -3.51 12.85
C VAL A 45 5.00 -4.00 11.44
N ARG A 46 4.53 -5.22 11.16
CA ARG A 46 4.67 -5.87 9.87
C ARG A 46 3.37 -5.73 9.06
N PRO A 47 3.46 -5.48 7.75
CA PRO A 47 2.28 -5.48 6.90
C PRO A 47 1.82 -6.91 6.60
N VAL A 48 0.56 -7.05 6.25
CA VAL A 48 0.11 -8.19 5.44
C VAL A 48 0.49 -7.91 3.99
N VAL A 49 1.22 -8.83 3.34
CA VAL A 49 1.46 -8.76 1.90
C VAL A 49 0.25 -9.36 1.20
N ALA A 50 -0.61 -8.50 0.63
CA ALA A 50 -1.88 -8.90 0.02
C ALA A 50 -1.71 -9.50 -1.39
N GLY A 51 -0.51 -9.45 -1.96
CA GLY A 51 -0.18 -10.00 -3.27
C GLY A 51 0.42 -8.97 -4.21
N ARG A 52 0.46 -9.32 -5.50
CA ARG A 52 0.94 -8.46 -6.58
C ARG A 52 -0.03 -8.55 -7.75
N ASN A 53 -0.38 -7.40 -8.32
CA ASN A 53 -1.26 -7.36 -9.49
C ASN A 53 -0.51 -7.69 -10.79
N SER A 54 -1.24 -7.86 -11.89
CA SER A 54 -0.71 -8.20 -13.22
C SER A 54 0.29 -7.18 -13.78
N VAL A 55 0.21 -5.91 -13.38
CA VAL A 55 1.17 -4.85 -13.78
C VAL A 55 2.42 -4.79 -12.90
N GLY A 56 2.51 -5.66 -11.90
CA GLY A 56 3.70 -5.84 -11.07
C GLY A 56 3.76 -4.98 -9.80
N ASP A 57 2.66 -4.37 -9.37
CA ASP A 57 2.59 -3.61 -8.12
C ASP A 57 2.28 -4.55 -6.95
N THR A 58 3.13 -4.56 -5.92
CA THR A 58 2.94 -5.32 -4.68
C THR A 58 2.13 -4.50 -3.67
N PHE A 59 1.15 -5.11 -3.01
CA PHE A 59 0.30 -4.47 -2.01
C PHE A 59 0.69 -4.89 -0.60
N ALA A 60 1.03 -3.91 0.24
CA ALA A 60 1.38 -4.07 1.64
C ALA A 60 0.37 -3.33 2.52
N VAL A 61 -0.35 -4.09 3.34
CA VAL A 61 -1.49 -3.60 4.12
C VAL A 61 -1.09 -3.49 5.59
N TYR A 62 -1.17 -2.28 6.14
CA TYR A 62 -0.96 -1.98 7.54
C TYR A 62 -2.30 -1.80 8.26
N PRO A 63 -2.36 -2.06 9.57
CA PRO A 63 -3.60 -1.92 10.34
C PRO A 63 -3.98 -0.47 10.62
N ASP A 64 -3.04 0.48 10.50
CA ASP A 64 -3.24 1.87 10.89
C ASP A 64 -2.52 2.82 9.90
N PRO A 65 -3.21 3.88 9.40
CA PRO A 65 -2.66 4.84 8.45
C PRO A 65 -1.44 5.61 8.98
N ALA A 66 -1.23 5.68 10.30
CA ALA A 66 -0.02 6.23 10.89
C ALA A 66 1.24 5.51 10.38
N HIS A 67 1.18 4.20 10.10
CA HIS A 67 2.32 3.45 9.54
C HIS A 67 2.61 3.84 8.08
N VAL A 68 1.56 4.04 7.28
CA VAL A 68 1.67 4.53 5.89
C VAL A 68 2.35 5.91 5.87
N LEU A 69 1.94 6.79 6.80
CA LEU A 69 2.48 8.13 6.93
C LEU A 69 3.92 8.14 7.46
N ALA A 70 4.26 7.25 8.40
CA ALA A 70 5.58 7.14 9.00
C ALA A 70 6.61 6.44 8.11
N ALA A 71 6.19 5.75 7.05
CA ALA A 71 7.08 5.01 6.15
C ALA A 71 8.20 5.90 5.59
N ARG A 72 9.44 5.43 5.77
CA ARG A 72 10.68 6.02 5.23
C ARG A 72 11.24 5.08 4.17
N PRO A 73 10.85 5.24 2.90
CA PRO A 73 11.21 4.29 1.85
C PRO A 73 12.72 4.27 1.61
N HIS A 74 13.29 3.07 1.54
CA HIS A 74 14.65 2.81 1.05
C HIS A 74 14.55 2.36 -0.42
N PRO A 75 14.79 3.24 -1.41
CA PRO A 75 14.50 2.97 -2.82
C PRO A 75 15.17 1.68 -3.33
N GLU A 76 16.43 1.47 -3.00
CA GLU A 76 17.20 0.27 -3.32
C GLU A 76 16.60 -1.02 -2.72
N ARG A 77 16.05 -0.97 -1.51
CA ARG A 77 15.39 -2.14 -0.90
C ARG A 77 14.04 -2.42 -1.54
N ILE A 78 13.29 -1.37 -1.88
CA ILE A 78 12.01 -1.49 -2.59
C ILE A 78 12.25 -2.05 -4.00
N ALA A 79 13.28 -1.56 -4.70
CA ALA A 79 13.67 -2.06 -6.02
C ALA A 79 14.00 -3.56 -5.98
N ALA A 80 14.69 -4.02 -4.92
CA ALA A 80 15.05 -5.41 -4.71
C ALA A 80 13.84 -6.34 -4.45
N LEU A 81 12.65 -5.82 -4.10
CA LEU A 81 11.42 -6.61 -4.04
C LEU A 81 10.92 -7.03 -5.44
N GLY A 82 11.55 -6.50 -6.50
CA GLY A 82 11.19 -6.74 -7.88
C GLY A 82 9.82 -6.15 -8.25
N GLY A 83 9.40 -6.38 -9.50
CA GLY A 83 8.16 -5.82 -10.02
C GLY A 83 8.24 -4.33 -10.29
N ARG A 84 7.08 -3.71 -10.47
CA ARG A 84 6.92 -2.31 -10.87
C ARG A 84 7.03 -1.36 -9.67
N GLY A 85 6.33 -1.68 -8.58
CA GLY A 85 6.29 -0.82 -7.41
C GLY A 85 5.70 -1.48 -6.16
N LEU A 86 5.76 -0.74 -5.07
CA LEU A 86 5.21 -1.10 -3.76
C LEU A 86 4.11 -0.10 -3.40
N VAL A 87 2.88 -0.60 -3.28
CA VAL A 87 1.73 0.11 -2.74
C VAL A 87 1.67 -0.21 -1.24
N VAL A 88 1.71 0.83 -0.41
CA VAL A 88 1.55 0.72 1.05
C VAL A 88 0.21 1.33 1.41
N THR A 89 -0.64 0.61 2.12
CA THR A 89 -2.02 1.02 2.34
C THR A 89 -2.54 0.62 3.73
N ALA A 90 -3.55 1.32 4.23
CA ALA A 90 -4.20 1.07 5.52
C ALA A 90 -5.64 1.60 5.52
N PRO A 91 -6.53 1.07 6.38
CA PRO A 91 -7.90 1.55 6.44
C PRO A 91 -7.96 2.93 7.10
N GLY A 92 -8.91 3.76 6.70
CA GLY A 92 -9.14 5.07 7.28
C GLY A 92 -8.08 6.13 6.93
N GLY A 93 -8.10 7.21 7.71
CA GLY A 93 -7.20 8.35 7.60
C GLY A 93 -7.96 9.65 7.33
N VAL A 94 -7.23 10.66 6.88
CA VAL A 94 -7.77 11.99 6.54
C VAL A 94 -7.21 12.46 5.20
N ALA A 95 -8.04 13.14 4.41
CA ALA A 95 -7.78 13.61 3.05
C ALA A 95 -6.59 14.58 2.91
N THR A 96 -5.95 14.97 4.01
CA THR A 96 -4.67 15.70 3.98
C THR A 96 -3.80 15.24 5.16
N ARG A 97 -2.48 15.32 4.99
CA ARG A 97 -1.52 15.11 6.10
C ARG A 97 -1.70 16.06 7.29
N GLN A 98 -2.36 17.20 7.09
CA GLN A 98 -2.52 18.27 8.07
C GLN A 98 -3.94 18.32 8.67
N GLY A 99 -4.79 17.34 8.35
CA GLY A 99 -6.20 17.31 8.73
C GLY A 99 -7.13 17.54 7.54
N GLY A 100 -8.31 16.91 7.54
CA GLY A 100 -9.24 16.97 6.42
C GLY A 100 -10.45 16.07 6.63
N ALA A 101 -11.25 15.90 5.59
CA ALA A 101 -12.36 14.95 5.62
C ALA A 101 -11.84 13.52 5.85
N PRO A 102 -12.58 12.69 6.61
CA PRO A 102 -12.26 11.28 6.74
C PRO A 102 -12.31 10.60 5.36
N VAL A 103 -11.48 9.59 5.19
CA VAL A 103 -11.42 8.73 3.99
C VAL A 103 -11.52 7.27 4.40
N ASP A 104 -11.92 6.40 3.49
CA ASP A 104 -12.10 4.97 3.74
C ASP A 104 -10.76 4.23 3.82
N PHE A 105 -9.74 4.69 3.08
CA PHE A 105 -8.38 4.17 3.16
C PHE A 105 -7.32 5.20 2.78
N THR A 106 -6.09 4.97 3.19
CA THR A 106 -4.92 5.80 2.86
C THR A 106 -3.83 4.96 2.24
N CYS A 107 -3.17 5.45 1.20
CA CYS A 107 -2.08 4.76 0.54
C CYS A 107 -0.88 5.66 0.18
N ARG A 108 0.25 5.03 -0.14
CA ARG A 108 1.42 5.62 -0.82
C ARG A 108 1.94 4.63 -1.85
N PHE A 109 2.56 5.14 -2.90
CA PHE A 109 3.12 4.30 -3.97
C PHE A 109 4.58 4.67 -4.26
N PHE A 110 5.44 3.65 -4.26
CA PHE A 110 6.88 3.77 -4.52
C PHE A 110 7.27 2.87 -5.69
N ALA A 111 7.89 3.42 -6.72
CA ALA A 111 8.25 2.67 -7.94
C ALA A 111 9.69 2.97 -8.39
N PRO A 112 10.71 2.67 -7.57
CA PRO A 112 12.09 2.99 -7.88
C PRO A 112 12.60 2.27 -9.13
N ASN A 113 12.07 1.09 -9.47
CA ASN A 113 12.38 0.38 -10.72
C ASN A 113 11.91 1.13 -11.97
N LEU A 114 10.99 2.09 -11.83
CA LEU A 114 10.58 3.03 -12.88
C LEU A 114 11.30 4.39 -12.78
N GLY A 115 12.30 4.53 -11.91
CA GLY A 115 12.96 5.80 -11.63
C GLY A 115 12.11 6.77 -10.77
N ILE A 116 10.97 6.32 -10.24
CA ILE A 116 10.05 7.13 -9.45
C ILE A 116 10.25 6.82 -7.97
N ARG A 117 10.81 7.76 -7.21
CA ARG A 117 11.00 7.57 -5.76
C ARG A 117 9.68 7.40 -5.02
N GLU A 118 8.73 8.28 -5.29
CA GLU A 118 7.36 8.24 -4.79
C GLU A 118 6.46 8.93 -5.83
N ASP A 119 5.34 8.29 -6.18
CA ASP A 119 4.42 8.84 -7.16
C ASP A 119 3.40 9.77 -6.47
N PRO A 120 3.17 10.99 -7.00
CA PRO A 120 2.20 11.92 -6.46
C PRO A 120 0.75 11.38 -6.46
N VAL A 121 0.26 10.78 -7.54
CA VAL A 121 -1.07 10.11 -7.60
C VAL A 121 -1.04 9.05 -8.70
N THR A 122 -1.23 7.78 -8.33
CA THR A 122 -1.08 6.64 -9.24
C THR A 122 -2.44 6.03 -9.56
N GLY A 123 -3.05 6.42 -10.68
CA GLY A 123 -4.34 5.87 -11.11
C GLY A 123 -4.36 4.33 -11.17
N SER A 124 -3.26 3.70 -11.61
CA SER A 124 -3.17 2.23 -11.69
C SER A 124 -3.14 1.52 -10.33
N ALA A 125 -2.64 2.18 -9.29
CA ALA A 125 -2.68 1.60 -7.93
C ALA A 125 -4.13 1.52 -7.42
N PHE A 126 -4.95 2.52 -7.77
CA PHE A 126 -6.37 2.56 -7.39
C PHE A 126 -7.22 1.47 -8.06
N CYS A 127 -6.81 0.98 -9.25
CA CYS A 127 -7.46 -0.19 -9.87
C CYS A 127 -7.37 -1.45 -9.00
N GLY A 128 -6.30 -1.62 -8.22
CA GLY A 128 -6.17 -2.71 -7.25
C GLY A 128 -6.74 -2.37 -5.86
N LEU A 129 -6.54 -1.12 -5.40
CA LEU A 129 -6.99 -0.70 -4.07
C LEU A 129 -8.51 -0.61 -3.95
N GLY A 130 -9.22 -0.22 -5.01
CA GLY A 130 -10.67 -0.09 -4.98
C GLY A 130 -11.35 -1.40 -4.62
N PRO A 131 -11.23 -2.46 -5.44
CA PRO A 131 -11.81 -3.76 -5.15
C PRO A 131 -11.37 -4.32 -3.79
N TYR A 132 -10.07 -4.21 -3.46
CA TYR A 132 -9.52 -4.69 -2.19
C TYR A 132 -10.20 -4.04 -0.97
N TRP A 133 -10.28 -2.70 -0.93
CA TRP A 133 -10.84 -2.00 0.21
C TRP A 133 -12.36 -2.02 0.26
N THR A 134 -13.04 -2.07 -0.89
CA THR A 134 -14.50 -2.24 -0.88
C THR A 134 -14.91 -3.57 -0.26
N ASP A 135 -14.18 -4.65 -0.57
CA ASP A 135 -14.42 -5.97 0.01
C ASP A 135 -14.03 -5.98 1.51
N ALA A 136 -12.80 -5.55 1.83
CA ALA A 136 -12.29 -5.58 3.19
C ALA A 136 -13.09 -4.71 4.19
N LEU A 137 -13.70 -3.61 3.73
CA LEU A 137 -14.52 -2.71 4.55
C LEU A 137 -16.03 -3.04 4.50
N GLY A 138 -16.44 -4.02 3.69
CA GLY A 138 -17.85 -4.36 3.51
C GLY A 138 -18.67 -3.23 2.86
N ILE A 139 -18.04 -2.45 1.97
CA ILE A 139 -18.73 -1.40 1.21
C ILE A 139 -19.61 -2.09 0.16
N GLU A 140 -20.91 -1.76 0.18
CA GLU A 140 -21.88 -2.35 -0.74
C GLU A 140 -21.48 -2.12 -2.21
N ARG A 141 -21.64 -3.17 -3.02
CA ARG A 141 -21.36 -3.13 -4.46
C ARG A 141 -22.08 -1.95 -5.12
N GLY A 142 -21.32 -1.11 -5.82
CA GLY A 142 -21.83 0.09 -6.50
C GLY A 142 -21.79 1.37 -5.66
N LYS A 143 -21.34 1.32 -4.39
CA LYS A 143 -20.94 2.50 -3.62
C LYS A 143 -19.47 2.83 -3.87
N GLU A 144 -19.17 4.13 -3.87
CA GLU A 144 -17.80 4.62 -3.98
C GLU A 144 -17.05 4.42 -2.66
N ALA A 145 -15.78 4.02 -2.75
CA ALA A 145 -14.83 4.17 -1.66
C ALA A 145 -13.94 5.41 -1.92
N VAL A 146 -13.63 6.15 -0.86
CA VAL A 146 -12.77 7.32 -0.91
C VAL A 146 -11.39 6.96 -0.37
N GLY A 147 -10.38 7.00 -1.25
CA GLY A 147 -8.99 6.79 -0.86
C GLY A 147 -8.17 8.07 -0.89
N TYR A 148 -7.21 8.18 0.03
CA TYR A 148 -6.22 9.26 0.03
C TYR A 148 -4.83 8.72 -0.30
N GLN A 149 -4.23 9.21 -1.39
CA GLN A 149 -2.81 8.99 -1.66
C GLN A 149 -1.99 10.05 -0.93
N ALA A 150 -1.38 9.66 0.19
CA ALA A 150 -0.55 10.49 1.04
C ALA A 150 0.85 10.70 0.44
N SER A 151 0.95 11.13 -0.80
CA SER A 151 2.22 11.58 -1.40
C SER A 151 2.56 13.01 -0.97
N ALA A 152 3.72 13.53 -1.35
CA ALA A 152 4.09 14.94 -1.07
C ALA A 152 3.04 15.94 -1.59
N ARG A 153 2.39 15.65 -2.72
CA ARG A 153 1.30 16.46 -3.27
C ARG A 153 -0.03 16.17 -2.56
N GLY A 154 -0.26 14.92 -2.16
CA GLY A 154 -1.56 14.45 -1.73
C GLY A 154 -2.54 14.30 -2.89
N GLY A 155 -3.53 13.43 -2.74
CA GLY A 155 -4.65 13.34 -3.68
C GLY A 155 -5.77 12.45 -3.14
N VAL A 156 -7.00 12.95 -3.22
CA VAL A 156 -8.20 12.15 -2.92
C VAL A 156 -8.70 11.55 -4.22
N VAL A 157 -8.99 10.26 -4.21
CA VAL A 157 -9.55 9.52 -5.34
C VAL A 157 -10.80 8.78 -4.87
N ARG A 158 -11.83 8.80 -5.72
CA ARG A 158 -13.07 8.03 -5.54
C ARG A 158 -13.00 6.85 -6.49
N VAL A 159 -13.24 5.65 -5.97
CA VAL A 159 -13.20 4.37 -6.72
C VAL A 159 -14.47 3.58 -6.53
#